data_AF-A0A1I8AA73-F1
#
_entry.id   AF-A0A1I8AA73-F1
#
_cell.length_a   1.000
_cell.length_b   1.000
_cell.length_c   1.000
_cell.angle_alpha   90.00
_cell.angle_beta   90.00
_cell.angle_gamma   90.00
#
_symmetry.space_group_name_H-M   'P 1'
#
loop_
_entity.id
_entity.type
_entity.pdbx_description
1 polymer ?
#
loop_
_entity_poly.entity_id
_entity_poly.type
_entity_poly.pdbx_seq_one_letter_code
_entity_poly.pdbx_strand_id
1 'polypeptide(L)'
;MTVLRKSRPQIPFRISPRFRDPDAMPITVFYLSLLLKRAMAFHDVISAQRDYFNTGETKKIETRKELLRTLKKAIQENEELLCDGVYNDLKRKQKVTYNLEVSSALAEIDYMIDNIAEWAAPHYVEKTFLTALDTPMIVKDPKGVVLIVSPWNYPVSMVLLPMINILAADLLLV
;
A
#
# COMPACT_ATOMS: atom_id res chain seq x y z
N MET A 1 -21.86 24.36 -43.18
CA MET A 1 -22.03 22.96 -42.69
C MET A 1 -22.20 23.04 -41.18
N THR A 2 -23.46 23.06 -40.72
CA THR A 2 -23.84 23.46 -39.36
C THR A 2 -24.05 22.23 -38.50
N VAL A 3 -23.28 22.08 -37.42
CA VAL A 3 -23.40 20.95 -36.48
C VAL A 3 -24.44 21.28 -35.41
N LEU A 4 -25.57 20.57 -35.45
CA LEU A 4 -26.65 20.66 -34.46
C LEU A 4 -26.22 19.97 -33.14
N ARG A 5 -26.03 20.74 -32.06
CA ARG A 5 -25.96 20.20 -30.69
C ARG A 5 -27.38 19.86 -30.21
N LYS A 6 -27.66 18.58 -29.96
CA LYS A 6 -28.88 18.14 -29.24
C LYS A 6 -28.78 18.58 -27.76
N SER A 7 -29.65 19.48 -27.33
CA SER A 7 -29.89 19.81 -25.92
C SER A 7 -30.58 18.64 -25.20
N ARG A 8 -30.04 18.20 -24.06
CA ARG A 8 -30.69 17.20 -23.20
C ARG A 8 -31.91 17.83 -22.49
N PRO A 9 -33.02 17.10 -22.31
CA PRO A 9 -34.17 17.62 -21.57
C PRO A 9 -33.85 17.71 -20.08
N GLN A 10 -34.11 18.86 -19.45
CA GLN A 10 -34.16 18.96 -17.99
C GLN A 10 -35.47 18.37 -17.50
N ILE A 11 -35.39 17.29 -16.73
CA ILE A 11 -36.54 16.74 -16.00
C ILE A 11 -36.66 17.56 -14.71
N PRO A 12 -37.81 18.20 -14.41
CA PRO A 12 -37.97 18.91 -13.16
C PRO A 12 -38.03 17.89 -12.02
N PHE A 13 -37.00 17.87 -11.18
CA PHE A 13 -36.97 17.06 -9.97
C PHE A 13 -37.97 17.65 -8.96
N ARG A 14 -39.21 17.17 -8.99
CA ARG A 14 -40.22 17.53 -7.99
C ARG A 14 -39.94 16.72 -6.72
N ILE A 15 -39.18 17.30 -5.80
CA ILE A 15 -38.93 16.72 -4.48
C ILE A 15 -40.27 16.62 -3.74
N SER A 16 -40.62 15.43 -3.27
CA SER A 16 -41.87 15.21 -2.54
C SER A 16 -41.86 15.99 -1.21
N PRO A 17 -43.03 16.35 -0.63
CA PRO A 17 -43.09 17.18 0.58
C PRO A 17 -42.47 16.56 1.84
N ARG A 18 -41.96 15.32 1.77
CA ARG A 18 -41.40 14.55 2.90
C ARG A 18 -40.02 15.01 3.37
N PHE A 19 -39.40 15.98 2.70
CA PHE A 19 -38.02 16.43 2.96
C PHE A 19 -37.94 17.77 3.71
N ARG A 20 -38.84 18.02 4.66
CA ARG A 20 -38.93 19.31 5.38
C ARG A 20 -38.69 19.21 6.90
N ASP A 21 -38.22 18.06 7.37
CA ASP A 21 -38.01 17.77 8.78
C ASP A 21 -36.50 17.72 9.12
N PRO A 22 -35.97 18.64 9.95
CA PRO A 22 -34.54 18.72 10.26
C PRO A 22 -33.99 17.54 11.07
N ASP A 23 -34.84 16.71 11.68
CA ASP A 23 -34.43 15.51 12.43
C ASP A 23 -34.35 14.24 11.56
N ALA A 24 -34.73 14.32 10.28
CA ALA A 24 -34.67 13.23 9.31
C ALA A 24 -33.49 13.39 8.34
N MET A 25 -32.27 13.57 8.87
CA MET A 25 -31.08 13.60 8.01
C MET A 25 -30.98 12.27 7.24
N PRO A 26 -31.08 12.27 5.90
CA PRO A 26 -31.13 11.03 5.16
C PRO A 26 -29.80 10.29 5.30
N ILE A 27 -29.86 8.96 5.41
CA ILE A 27 -28.70 8.05 5.56
C ILE A 27 -27.57 8.39 4.58
N THR A 28 -27.91 8.91 3.40
CA THR A 28 -26.97 9.41 2.38
C THR A 28 -26.07 10.57 2.84
N VAL A 29 -26.58 11.52 3.64
CA VAL A 29 -25.78 12.65 4.16
C VAL A 29 -24.89 12.19 5.32
N PHE A 30 -25.36 11.27 6.17
CA PHE A 30 -24.53 10.66 7.21
C PHE A 30 -23.39 9.85 6.61
N TYR A 31 -23.67 8.98 5.63
CA TYR A 31 -22.65 8.23 4.90
C TYR A 31 -21.68 9.13 4.16
N LEU A 32 -22.16 10.20 3.52
CA LEU A 32 -21.29 11.17 2.85
C LEU A 32 -20.40 11.91 3.86
N SER A 33 -20.92 12.28 5.03
CA SER A 33 -20.12 12.90 6.09
C SER A 33 -19.08 11.93 6.69
N LEU A 34 -19.42 10.65 6.84
CA LEU A 34 -18.53 9.61 7.35
C LEU A 34 -17.45 9.27 6.32
N LEU A 35 -17.83 9.20 5.03
CA LEU A 35 -16.91 9.03 3.91
C LEU A 35 -16.00 10.24 3.74
N LEU A 36 -16.49 11.47 3.91
CA LEU A 36 -15.68 12.69 3.88
C LEU A 36 -14.73 12.77 5.07
N LYS A 37 -15.17 12.40 6.29
CA LYS A 37 -14.29 12.29 7.46
C LYS A 37 -13.22 11.21 7.27
N ARG A 38 -13.58 10.05 6.71
CA ARG A 38 -12.60 9.00 6.36
C ARG A 38 -11.66 9.44 5.24
N ALA A 39 -12.16 10.14 4.21
CA ALA A 39 -11.35 10.61 3.09
C ALA A 39 -10.34 11.68 3.52
N MET A 40 -10.72 12.57 4.44
CA MET A 40 -9.77 13.50 5.09
C MET A 40 -8.72 12.72 5.90
N ALA A 41 -9.12 11.71 6.68
CA ALA A 41 -8.16 10.86 7.39
C ALA A 41 -7.21 10.08 6.45
N PHE A 42 -7.68 9.60 5.31
CA PHE A 42 -6.83 8.95 4.29
C PHE A 42 -5.82 9.92 3.69
N HIS A 43 -6.23 11.16 3.43
CA HIS A 43 -5.32 12.20 2.95
C HIS A 43 -4.22 12.48 3.97
N ASP A 44 -4.58 12.57 5.26
CA ASP A 44 -3.63 12.80 6.35
C ASP A 44 -2.61 11.66 6.48
N VAL A 45 -3.06 10.40 6.37
CA VAL A 45 -2.15 9.23 6.36
C VAL A 45 -1.19 9.29 5.17
N ILE A 46 -1.69 9.57 3.96
CA ILE A 46 -0.84 9.70 2.76
C ILE A 46 0.16 10.84 2.92
N SER A 47 -0.27 11.98 3.47
CA SER A 47 0.61 13.13 3.71
C SER A 47 1.71 12.76 4.70
N ALA A 48 1.37 12.14 5.83
CA ALA A 48 2.34 11.73 6.83
C ALA A 48 3.38 10.74 6.26
N GLN A 49 2.96 9.79 5.42
CA GLN A 49 3.89 8.91 4.73
C GLN A 49 4.81 9.70 3.78
N ARG A 50 4.26 10.60 2.96
CA ARG A 50 5.09 11.42 2.05
C ARG A 50 6.10 12.27 2.82
N ASP A 51 5.67 12.89 3.92
CA ASP A 51 6.53 13.72 4.76
C ASP A 51 7.65 12.88 5.37
N TYR A 52 7.35 11.68 5.86
CA TYR A 52 8.36 10.77 6.37
C TYR A 52 9.32 10.29 5.28
N PHE A 53 8.85 9.93 4.09
CA PHE A 53 9.70 9.54 2.96
C PHE A 53 10.68 10.66 2.59
N ASN A 54 10.21 11.91 2.58
CA ASN A 54 11.01 13.08 2.24
C ASN A 54 12.12 13.38 3.27
N THR A 55 12.06 12.81 4.48
CA THR A 55 13.17 12.90 5.44
C THR A 55 14.42 12.14 4.97
N GLY A 56 14.26 11.17 4.07
CA GLY A 56 15.33 10.30 3.59
C GLY A 56 15.77 9.23 4.59
N GLU A 57 15.08 9.08 5.74
CA GLU A 57 15.42 8.04 6.73
C GLU A 57 15.30 6.62 6.16
N THR A 58 14.35 6.40 5.25
CA THR A 58 14.12 5.10 4.61
C THR A 58 15.24 4.71 3.62
N LYS A 59 16.08 5.68 3.18
CA LYS A 59 17.26 5.40 2.33
C LYS A 59 18.29 4.53 3.01
N LYS A 60 18.39 4.64 4.34
CA LYS A 60 19.36 3.90 5.14
C LYS A 60 18.99 2.41 5.15
N ILE A 61 19.95 1.55 4.82
CA ILE A 61 19.76 0.10 4.82
C ILE A 61 19.33 -0.42 6.19
N GLU A 62 19.93 0.09 7.27
CA GLU A 62 19.59 -0.37 8.61
C GLU A 62 18.18 0.03 9.04
N THR A 63 17.69 1.21 8.64
CA THR A 63 16.28 1.58 8.85
C THR A 63 15.35 0.57 8.18
N ARG A 64 15.64 0.18 6.94
CA ARG A 64 14.84 -0.81 6.20
C ARG A 64 14.87 -2.18 6.85
N LYS A 65 16.04 -2.64 7.28
CA LYS A 65 16.17 -3.89 8.04
C LYS A 65 15.40 -3.85 9.35
N GLU A 66 15.40 -2.72 10.06
CA GLU A 66 14.68 -2.59 11.32
C GLU A 66 13.16 -2.61 11.12
N LEU A 67 12.65 -1.97 10.07
CA LEU A 67 11.24 -2.07 9.67
C LEU A 67 10.85 -3.52 9.37
N LEU A 68 11.68 -4.26 8.63
CA LEU A 68 11.47 -5.66 8.31
C LEU A 68 11.50 -6.56 9.57
N ARG A 69 12.43 -6.34 10.50
CA ARG A 69 12.47 -7.05 11.79
C ARG A 69 11.24 -6.77 12.65
N THR A 70 10.81 -5.50 12.70
CA THR A 70 9.60 -5.08 13.40
C THR A 70 8.37 -5.77 12.81
N LEU A 71 8.26 -5.79 11.48
CA LEU A 71 7.19 -6.51 10.78
C LEU A 71 7.21 -8.01 11.07
N LYS A 72 8.40 -8.65 11.01
CA LYS A 72 8.57 -10.07 11.33
C LYS A 72 8.03 -10.39 12.72
N LYS A 73 8.46 -9.61 13.71
CA LYS A 73 8.01 -9.76 15.10
C LYS A 73 6.50 -9.61 15.22
N ALA A 74 5.91 -8.59 14.59
CA ALA A 74 4.47 -8.38 14.59
C ALA A 74 3.71 -9.56 13.95
N ILE A 75 4.20 -10.13 12.85
CA ILE A 75 3.58 -11.30 12.22
C ILE A 75 3.65 -12.52 13.16
N GLN A 76 4.82 -12.77 13.78
CA GLN A 76 5.02 -13.91 14.68
C GLN A 76 4.14 -13.81 15.93
N GLU A 77 4.02 -12.62 16.51
CA GLU A 77 3.17 -12.38 17.69
C GLU A 77 1.66 -12.50 17.38
N ASN A 78 1.27 -12.39 16.11
CA ASN A 78 -0.14 -12.40 15.69
C ASN A 78 -0.47 -13.54 14.72
N GLU A 79 0.37 -14.58 14.63
CA GLU A 79 0.19 -15.70 13.70
C GLU A 79 -1.18 -16.37 13.84
N GLU A 80 -1.58 -16.67 15.08
CA GLU A 80 -2.85 -17.34 15.38
C GLU A 80 -4.03 -16.45 14.96
N LEU A 81 -3.98 -15.15 15.29
CA LEU A 81 -5.01 -14.19 14.90
C LEU A 81 -5.15 -14.06 13.37
N LEU A 82 -4.03 -14.05 12.64
CA LEU A 82 -4.04 -14.02 11.17
C LEU A 82 -4.68 -15.30 10.61
N CYS A 83 -4.30 -16.46 11.13
CA CYS A 83 -4.85 -17.73 10.66
C CYS A 83 -6.34 -17.87 10.99
N ASP A 84 -6.76 -17.39 12.15
CA ASP A 84 -8.15 -17.38 12.60
C ASP A 84 -9.02 -16.46 11.75
N GLY A 85 -8.53 -15.26 11.42
CA GLY A 85 -9.21 -14.34 10.52
C GLY A 85 -9.50 -15.01 9.18
N VAL A 86 -8.49 -15.65 8.58
CA VAL A 86 -8.66 -16.36 7.31
C VAL A 86 -9.58 -17.57 7.42
N TYR A 87 -9.54 -18.30 8.54
CA TYR A 87 -10.50 -19.39 8.77
C TYR A 87 -11.93 -18.84 8.86
N ASN A 88 -12.13 -17.70 9.51
CA ASN A 88 -13.44 -17.08 9.64
C ASN A 88 -14.01 -16.67 8.27
N ASP A 89 -13.18 -16.09 7.41
CA ASP A 89 -13.59 -15.61 6.08
C ASP A 89 -13.70 -16.71 5.03
N LEU A 90 -12.71 -17.60 4.95
CA LEU A 90 -12.56 -18.57 3.85
C LEU A 90 -12.78 -20.03 4.27
N LYS A 91 -12.95 -20.31 5.56
CA LYS A 91 -13.04 -21.67 6.13
C LYS A 91 -11.83 -22.56 5.80
N ARG A 92 -10.71 -21.95 5.43
CA ARG A 92 -9.46 -22.66 5.17
C ARG A 92 -8.77 -22.98 6.49
N LYS A 93 -8.43 -24.26 6.70
CA LYS A 93 -7.77 -24.75 7.93
C LYS A 93 -6.56 -23.87 8.28
N GLN A 94 -6.43 -23.46 9.55
CA GLN A 94 -5.37 -22.58 10.04
C GLN A 94 -3.98 -23.06 9.60
N LYS A 95 -3.67 -24.35 9.78
CA LYS A 95 -2.38 -24.95 9.37
C LYS A 95 -2.07 -24.76 7.87
N VAL A 96 -3.10 -24.81 7.02
CA VAL A 96 -2.94 -24.56 5.57
C VAL A 96 -2.67 -23.08 5.33
N THR A 97 -3.39 -22.18 6.01
CA THR A 97 -3.13 -20.74 5.95
C THR A 97 -1.71 -20.39 6.41
N TYR A 98 -1.26 -20.96 7.53
CA TYR A 98 0.09 -20.75 8.04
C TYR A 98 1.14 -21.13 6.98
N ASN A 99 1.08 -22.37 6.47
CA ASN A 99 2.05 -22.88 5.51
C ASN A 99 2.04 -22.14 4.16
N LEU A 100 0.89 -21.63 3.72
CA LEU A 100 0.77 -20.98 2.41
C LEU A 100 1.08 -19.48 2.47
N GLU A 101 0.63 -18.81 3.53
CA GLU A 101 0.64 -17.35 3.58
C GLU A 101 1.60 -16.78 4.64
N VAL A 102 1.55 -17.30 5.87
CA VAL A 102 2.33 -16.72 6.99
C VAL A 102 3.79 -17.12 6.91
N SER A 103 4.09 -18.42 6.78
CA SER A 103 5.47 -18.91 6.71
C SER A 103 6.21 -18.36 5.50
N SER A 104 5.51 -18.20 4.36
CA SER A 104 6.06 -17.59 3.15
C SER A 104 6.46 -16.14 3.38
N ALA A 105 5.64 -15.35 4.09
CA ALA A 105 5.96 -13.96 4.42
C ALA A 105 7.17 -13.86 5.37
N LEU A 106 7.26 -14.74 6.37
CA LEU A 106 8.40 -14.78 7.30
C LEU A 106 9.71 -15.12 6.56
N ALA A 107 9.67 -16.11 5.67
CA ALA A 107 10.82 -16.49 4.85
C ALA A 107 11.25 -15.37 3.90
N GLU A 108 10.29 -14.68 3.28
CA GLU A 108 10.57 -13.54 2.41
C GLU A 108 11.24 -12.39 3.16
N ILE A 109 10.80 -12.12 4.41
CA ILE A 109 11.44 -11.11 5.25
C ILE A 109 12.91 -11.44 5.50
N ASP A 110 13.21 -12.69 5.88
CA ASP A 110 14.59 -13.11 6.14
C ASP A 110 15.44 -13.00 4.89
N TYR A 111 14.91 -13.47 3.75
CA TYR A 111 15.57 -13.34 2.46
C TYR A 111 15.86 -11.88 2.10
N MET A 112 14.92 -10.97 2.33
CA MET A 112 15.11 -9.54 2.05
C MET A 112 16.15 -8.92 2.97
N ILE A 113 16.13 -9.22 4.28
CA ILE A 113 17.10 -8.70 5.24
C ILE A 113 18.54 -9.10 4.85
N ASP A 114 18.72 -10.34 4.39
CA ASP A 114 20.04 -10.88 4.03
C ASP A 114 20.60 -10.24 2.75
N ASN A 115 19.74 -9.87 1.79
CA ASN A 115 20.16 -9.46 0.45
C ASN A 115 20.02 -7.95 0.15
N ILE A 116 19.23 -7.19 0.94
CA ILE A 116 18.92 -5.77 0.67
C ILE A 116 20.15 -4.87 0.47
N ALA A 117 21.25 -5.15 1.19
CA ALA A 117 22.48 -4.36 1.10
C ALA A 117 23.14 -4.52 -0.28
N GLU A 118 23.21 -5.75 -0.77
CA GLU A 118 23.73 -6.06 -2.10
C GLU A 118 22.82 -5.46 -3.19
N TRP A 119 21.50 -5.64 -3.05
CA TRP A 119 20.56 -5.15 -4.05
C TRP A 119 20.49 -3.64 -4.12
N ALA A 120 20.64 -2.93 -3.01
CA ALA A 120 20.66 -1.47 -3.02
C ALA A 120 21.99 -0.87 -3.51
N ALA A 121 23.07 -1.67 -3.55
CA ALA A 121 24.36 -1.18 -3.96
C ALA A 121 24.33 -0.67 -5.42
N PRO A 122 25.09 0.40 -5.73
CA PRO A 122 25.26 0.84 -7.10
C PRO A 122 25.90 -0.23 -7.98
N HIS A 123 25.45 -0.34 -9.22
CA HIS A 123 26.03 -1.25 -10.19
C HIS A 123 26.88 -0.46 -11.19
N TYR A 124 28.20 -0.63 -11.14
CA TYR A 124 29.12 0.01 -12.08
C TYR A 124 29.01 -0.63 -13.45
N VAL A 125 29.02 0.20 -14.50
CA VAL A 125 28.91 -0.26 -15.89
C VAL A 125 30.24 -0.08 -16.62
N GLU A 126 30.41 -0.85 -17.70
CA GLU A 126 31.63 -0.79 -18.50
C GLU A 126 31.83 0.59 -19.13
N LYS A 127 33.07 1.06 -19.12
CA LYS A 127 33.45 2.34 -19.70
C LYS A 127 33.72 2.19 -21.19
N THR A 128 33.36 3.22 -21.95
CA THR A 128 33.81 3.39 -23.33
C THR A 128 34.99 4.37 -23.40
N PHE A 129 35.63 4.48 -24.56
CA PHE A 129 36.69 5.47 -24.78
C PHE A 129 36.23 6.90 -24.46
N LEU A 130 34.98 7.23 -24.78
CA LEU A 130 34.40 8.56 -24.53
C LEU A 130 34.15 8.83 -23.04
N THR A 131 33.92 7.78 -22.24
CA THR A 131 33.61 7.89 -20.80
C THR A 131 34.80 7.44 -19.94
N ALA A 132 36.02 7.46 -20.48
CA ALA A 132 37.19 6.90 -19.81
C ALA A 132 37.49 7.60 -18.46
N LEU A 133 37.28 8.92 -18.41
CA LEU A 133 37.47 9.75 -17.21
C LEU A 133 36.25 9.76 -16.26
N ASP A 134 35.11 9.19 -16.66
CA ASP A 134 33.89 9.17 -15.87
C ASP A 134 33.81 7.95 -14.95
N THR A 135 32.81 7.88 -14.08
CA THR A 135 32.48 6.69 -13.27
C THR A 135 31.02 6.31 -13.50
N PRO A 136 30.69 5.66 -14.62
CA PRO A 136 29.31 5.36 -14.96
C PRO A 136 28.77 4.26 -14.04
N MET A 137 27.58 4.49 -13.48
CA MET A 137 26.95 3.59 -12.51
C MET A 137 25.42 3.68 -12.59
N ILE A 138 24.75 2.58 -12.26
CA ILE A 138 23.30 2.49 -12.09
C ILE A 138 23.00 2.54 -10.59
N VAL A 139 22.27 3.57 -10.18
CA VAL A 139 21.78 3.74 -8.81
C VAL A 139 20.28 3.46 -8.78
N LYS A 140 19.82 2.70 -7.79
CA LYS A 140 18.41 2.38 -7.60
C LYS A 140 17.83 3.39 -6.62
N ASP A 141 16.89 4.21 -7.10
CA ASP A 141 16.21 5.22 -6.29
C ASP A 141 14.72 4.85 -6.14
N PRO A 142 14.16 4.91 -4.92
CA PRO A 142 12.75 4.62 -4.67
C PRO A 142 11.80 5.55 -5.42
N LYS A 143 10.60 5.02 -5.72
CA LYS A 143 9.47 5.75 -6.31
C LYS A 143 8.66 6.58 -5.31
N GLY A 144 8.88 6.43 -4.00
CA GLY A 144 8.15 7.14 -2.95
C GLY A 144 7.08 6.30 -2.27
N VAL A 145 5.88 6.88 -2.15
CA VAL A 145 4.74 6.25 -1.47
C VAL A 145 3.95 5.38 -2.44
N VAL A 146 3.69 4.12 -2.05
CA VAL A 146 3.01 3.10 -2.85
C VAL A 146 1.75 2.61 -2.13
N LEU A 147 0.68 2.40 -2.91
CA LEU A 147 -0.59 1.82 -2.45
C LEU A 147 -0.62 0.33 -2.76
N ILE A 148 -0.95 -0.50 -1.76
CA ILE A 148 -1.22 -1.94 -1.98
C ILE A 148 -2.74 -2.17 -1.99
N VAL A 149 -3.22 -2.84 -3.01
CA VAL A 149 -4.60 -3.34 -3.09
C VAL A 149 -4.56 -4.84 -3.32
N SER A 150 -5.12 -5.61 -2.39
CA SER A 150 -5.09 -7.08 -2.42
C SER A 150 -6.47 -7.68 -2.69
N PRO A 151 -6.55 -8.83 -3.40
CA PRO A 151 -7.76 -9.62 -3.50
C PRO A 151 -8.00 -10.46 -2.24
N TRP A 152 -9.19 -11.06 -2.15
CA TRP A 152 -9.68 -11.76 -0.94
C TRP A 152 -9.21 -13.22 -0.81
N ASN A 153 -8.67 -13.84 -1.85
CA ASN A 153 -8.41 -15.29 -1.89
C ASN A 153 -7.13 -15.73 -1.16
N TYR A 154 -6.17 -14.83 -1.01
CA TYR A 154 -4.99 -14.99 -0.15
C TYR A 154 -4.73 -13.69 0.62
N PRO A 155 -5.62 -13.34 1.57
CA PRO A 155 -5.72 -11.98 2.08
C PRO A 155 -4.51 -11.56 2.93
N VAL A 156 -3.72 -12.52 3.44
CA VAL A 156 -2.51 -12.24 4.20
C VAL A 156 -1.33 -12.10 3.23
N SER A 157 -1.05 -13.09 2.39
CA SER A 157 0.14 -13.06 1.53
C SER A 157 0.08 -11.97 0.45
N MET A 158 -1.09 -11.68 -0.10
CA MET A 158 -1.26 -10.65 -1.14
C MET A 158 -1.11 -9.22 -0.61
N VAL A 159 -1.08 -9.05 0.72
CA VAL A 159 -0.71 -7.79 1.37
C VAL A 159 0.75 -7.84 1.81
N LEU A 160 1.14 -8.90 2.52
CA LEU A 160 2.46 -8.97 3.16
C LEU A 160 3.60 -9.05 2.16
N LEU A 161 3.52 -9.92 1.14
CA LEU A 161 4.61 -10.09 0.18
C LEU A 161 4.96 -8.80 -0.58
N PRO A 162 4.00 -8.06 -1.18
CA PRO A 162 4.32 -6.77 -1.77
C PRO A 162 4.79 -5.72 -0.75
N MET A 163 4.23 -5.72 0.47
CA MET A 163 4.66 -4.80 1.53
C MET A 163 6.13 -5.01 1.93
N ILE A 164 6.55 -6.26 2.07
CA ILE A 164 7.93 -6.64 2.39
C ILE A 164 8.88 -6.06 1.32
N ASN A 165 8.54 -6.23 0.05
CA ASN A 165 9.34 -5.73 -1.08
C ASN A 165 9.40 -4.20 -1.10
N ILE A 166 8.30 -3.53 -0.77
CA ILE A 166 8.21 -2.07 -0.67
C ILE A 166 9.13 -1.55 0.44
N LEU A 167 9.08 -2.14 1.64
CA LEU A 167 9.95 -1.77 2.76
C LEU A 167 11.43 -2.01 2.42
N ALA A 168 11.75 -3.09 1.71
CA ALA A 168 13.12 -3.37 1.26
C ALA A 168 13.61 -2.37 0.19
N ALA A 169 12.71 -1.90 -0.67
CA ALA A 169 13.02 -1.00 -1.77
C ALA A 169 12.99 0.50 -1.41
N ASP A 170 13.01 0.85 -0.11
CA ASP A 170 12.97 2.25 0.36
C ASP A 170 11.65 2.96 -0.03
N LEU A 171 10.54 2.21 0.01
CA LEU A 171 9.21 2.74 -0.26
C LEU A 171 8.37 2.75 1.01
N LEU A 172 7.40 3.65 1.07
CA LEU A 172 6.40 3.70 2.14
C LEU A 172 5.04 3.22 1.65
N LEU A 173 4.27 2.67 2.59
CA LEU A 173 3.00 2.03 2.33
C LEU A 173 1.82 2.93 2.70
N VAL A 174 0.81 2.94 1.83
CA VAL A 174 -0.56 3.38 2.11
C VAL A 174 -1.53 2.23 1.85
#